data_AF-A0A7W0W7Q1-F1
#
_entry.id   AF-A0A7W0W7Q1-F1
#
_cell.length_a   1.000
_cell.length_b   1.000
_cell.length_c   1.000
_cell.angle_alpha   90.00
_cell.angle_beta   90.00
_cell.angle_gamma   90.00
#
_symmetry.space_group_name_H-M   'P 1'
#
loop_
_entity.id
_entity.type
_entity.pdbx_description
1 polymer ?
#
loop_
_entity_poly.entity_id
_entity_poly.type
_entity_poly.pdbx_seq_one_letter_code
_entity_poly.pdbx_strand_id
1 'polypeptide(L)'
;MVRFTRARLTTFTDPQYRAYVQRMTMSRDNQRATRPPRQRDLFGGEAEALLRDWLTAQGLGLSERRILEYEERRDRSSIRKYRELDALVEAPRALHVFEIKASRSASSLRRALGQLAEVRGALSLIAPQVTTTILLVDTGIPTAAEVLELMRAPDAPHTPPPTLAEVLESQPKLVLIRSLTEITPGDDRVSVIRFSLDELVALAGDRPLHLDWSADDDDPPPPPRTPTVHTIGDDTPDDDDDNPFAAAMRRVLKE
;
A
#
# COMPACT_ATOMS: atom_id res chain seq x y z
N MET A 1 -13.85 -5.18 18.16
CA MET A 1 -12.41 -4.85 18.30
C MET A 1 -11.63 -5.83 17.44
N VAL A 2 -10.92 -5.34 16.42
CA VAL A 2 -10.14 -6.21 15.51
C VAL A 2 -8.96 -6.79 16.29
N ARG A 3 -8.79 -8.12 16.22
CA ARG A 3 -7.67 -8.81 16.88
C ARG A 3 -6.84 -9.49 15.81
N PHE A 4 -5.56 -9.13 15.74
CA PHE A 4 -4.59 -9.82 14.90
C PHE A 4 -4.04 -11.05 15.63
N THR A 5 -3.80 -12.12 14.89
CA THR A 5 -3.17 -13.34 15.39
C THR A 5 -2.17 -13.89 14.37
N ARG A 6 -1.23 -14.72 14.83
CA ARG A 6 -0.30 -15.48 13.98
C ARG A 6 0.39 -14.63 12.91
N ALA A 7 1.06 -13.56 13.31
CA ALA A 7 1.85 -12.77 12.37
C ALA A 7 3.23 -13.41 12.16
N ARG A 8 3.70 -13.41 10.91
CA ARG A 8 5.07 -13.75 10.55
C ARG A 8 5.55 -12.91 9.39
N LEU A 9 6.86 -12.66 9.35
CA LEU A 9 7.54 -12.13 8.18
C LEU A 9 8.00 -13.31 7.32
N THR A 10 7.74 -13.24 6.02
CA THR A 10 8.18 -14.21 5.03
C THR A 10 8.70 -13.50 3.77
N THR A 11 9.06 -14.25 2.74
CA THR A 11 9.59 -13.72 1.47
C THR A 11 8.69 -14.11 0.30
N PHE A 12 9.01 -13.56 -0.88
CA PHE A 12 8.31 -13.88 -2.13
C PHE A 12 8.47 -15.34 -2.56
N THR A 13 9.45 -16.08 -2.01
CA THR A 13 9.66 -17.49 -2.29
C THR A 13 8.79 -18.42 -1.43
N ASP A 14 8.05 -17.88 -0.46
CA ASP A 14 7.18 -18.65 0.43
C ASP A 14 6.08 -19.40 -0.36
N PRO A 15 5.95 -20.73 -0.19
CA PRO A 15 4.98 -21.52 -0.94
C PRO A 15 3.53 -21.08 -0.74
N GLN A 16 3.16 -20.63 0.47
CA GLN A 16 1.78 -20.23 0.77
C GLN A 16 1.46 -18.89 0.12
N TYR A 17 2.39 -17.93 0.19
CA TYR A 17 2.25 -16.65 -0.50
C TYR A 17 2.22 -16.82 -2.02
N ARG A 18 3.07 -17.68 -2.60
CA ARG A 18 3.03 -18.00 -4.05
C ARG A 18 1.69 -18.60 -4.47
N ALA A 19 1.15 -19.54 -3.69
CA ALA A 19 -0.17 -20.12 -3.95
C ALA A 19 -1.31 -19.09 -3.80
N TYR A 20 -1.17 -18.13 -2.88
CA TYR A 20 -2.09 -17.00 -2.75
C TYR A 20 -2.08 -16.11 -3.99
N VAL A 21 -0.90 -15.68 -4.45
CA VAL A 21 -0.75 -14.85 -5.66
C VAL A 21 -1.28 -15.58 -6.89
N GLN A 22 -0.95 -16.86 -7.09
CA GLN A 22 -1.45 -17.65 -8.21
C GLN A 22 -2.97 -17.73 -8.25
N ARG A 23 -3.63 -17.97 -7.11
CA ARG A 23 -5.10 -17.95 -7.02
C ARG A 23 -5.69 -16.58 -7.36
N MET A 24 -5.05 -15.50 -6.91
CA MET A 24 -5.48 -14.15 -7.23
C MET A 24 -5.33 -13.84 -8.74
N THR A 25 -4.23 -14.29 -9.36
CA THR A 25 -3.99 -14.12 -10.80
C THR A 25 -5.01 -14.92 -11.61
N MET A 26 -5.25 -16.20 -11.30
CA MET A 26 -6.26 -17.01 -11.99
C MET A 26 -7.67 -16.41 -11.87
N SER A 27 -8.03 -15.86 -10.71
CA SER A 27 -9.30 -15.15 -10.50
C SER A 27 -9.42 -13.91 -11.40
N ARG A 28 -8.30 -13.19 -11.63
CA ARG A 28 -8.24 -11.98 -12.48
C ARG A 28 -8.21 -12.30 -13.97
N ASP A 29 -7.47 -13.32 -14.37
CA ASP A 29 -7.38 -13.77 -15.76
C ASP A 29 -8.75 -14.24 -16.27
N ASN A 30 -9.55 -14.86 -15.40
CA ASN A 30 -10.93 -15.21 -15.69
C ASN A 30 -11.87 -13.99 -15.85
N GLN A 31 -11.42 -12.78 -15.53
CA GLN A 31 -12.26 -11.57 -15.46
C GLN A 31 -11.82 -10.41 -16.38
N ARG A 32 -10.65 -10.42 -17.06
CA ARG A 32 -10.22 -9.26 -17.87
C ARG A 32 -9.20 -9.54 -18.98
N ALA A 33 -9.33 -8.79 -20.09
CA ALA A 33 -8.27 -8.55 -21.06
C ALA A 33 -7.08 -7.85 -20.38
N THR A 34 -5.88 -8.43 -20.48
CA THR A 34 -4.65 -7.93 -19.85
C THR A 34 -4.22 -6.61 -20.49
N ARG A 35 -4.55 -5.48 -19.85
CA ARG A 35 -4.06 -4.16 -20.28
C ARG A 35 -2.59 -4.00 -19.86
N PRO A 36 -1.71 -3.39 -20.68
CA PRO A 36 -0.36 -3.05 -20.25
C PRO A 36 -0.39 -2.14 -19.00
N PRO A 37 0.65 -2.20 -18.15
CA PRO A 37 0.78 -1.34 -16.98
C PRO A 37 0.80 0.14 -17.39
N ARG A 38 0.17 0.98 -16.58
CA ARG A 38 0.14 2.44 -16.78
C ARG A 38 1.51 3.05 -16.47
N GLN A 39 1.84 4.17 -17.08
CA GLN A 39 3.12 4.88 -16.82
C GLN A 39 3.28 5.22 -15.34
N ARG A 40 2.18 5.62 -14.70
CA ARG A 40 2.12 5.89 -13.26
C ARG A 40 2.38 4.65 -12.39
N ASP A 41 2.00 3.46 -12.83
CA ASP A 41 2.30 2.21 -12.11
C ASP A 41 3.81 1.89 -12.22
N LEU A 42 4.41 2.11 -13.41
CA LEU A 42 5.86 1.95 -13.63
C LEU A 42 6.66 2.93 -12.76
N PHE A 43 6.28 4.21 -12.77
CA PHE A 43 6.91 5.23 -11.92
C PHE A 43 6.82 4.90 -10.43
N GLY A 44 5.71 4.32 -9.97
CA GLY A 44 5.56 3.88 -8.59
C GLY A 44 6.64 2.88 -8.18
N GLY A 45 6.94 1.91 -9.03
CA GLY A 45 8.02 0.94 -8.80
C GLY A 45 9.41 1.55 -8.86
N GLU A 46 9.63 2.50 -9.78
CA GLU A 46 10.90 3.23 -9.90
C GLU A 46 11.17 4.09 -8.67
N ALA A 47 10.18 4.88 -8.23
CA ALA A 47 10.26 5.69 -7.02
C ALA A 47 10.56 4.83 -5.78
N GLU A 48 9.94 3.66 -5.69
CA GLU A 48 10.20 2.71 -4.62
C GLU A 48 11.65 2.22 -4.62
N ALA A 49 12.16 1.79 -5.78
CA ALA A 49 13.55 1.36 -5.92
C ALA A 49 14.54 2.48 -5.56
N LEU A 50 14.32 3.70 -6.06
CA LEU A 50 15.14 4.87 -5.75
C LEU A 50 15.18 5.18 -4.26
N LEU A 51 14.03 5.15 -3.59
CA LEU A 51 13.95 5.48 -2.17
C LEU A 51 14.51 4.36 -1.28
N ARG A 52 14.47 3.10 -1.72
CA ARG A 52 15.22 2.00 -1.07
C ARG A 52 16.73 2.20 -1.17
N ASP A 53 17.23 2.62 -2.34
CA ASP A 53 18.65 2.94 -2.50
C ASP A 53 19.04 4.13 -1.62
N TRP A 54 18.20 5.17 -1.57
CA TRP A 54 18.40 6.32 -0.70
C TRP A 54 18.45 5.92 0.77
N LEU A 55 17.51 5.10 1.27
CA LEU A 55 17.52 4.58 2.64
C LEU A 55 18.82 3.82 2.95
N THR A 56 19.31 3.02 2.01
CA THR A 56 20.58 2.31 2.14
C THR A 56 21.77 3.28 2.21
N ALA A 57 21.76 4.33 1.38
CA ALA A 57 22.77 5.39 1.40
C ALA A 57 22.75 6.22 2.70
N GLN A 58 21.61 6.28 3.41
CA GLN A 58 21.52 6.81 4.77
C GLN A 58 22.11 5.87 5.84
N GLY A 59 22.68 4.72 5.44
CA GLY A 59 23.30 3.76 6.34
C GLY A 59 22.34 2.73 6.94
N LEU A 60 21.11 2.63 6.44
CA LEU A 60 20.15 1.63 6.91
C LEU A 60 20.38 0.28 6.24
N GLY A 61 20.54 -0.77 7.05
CA GLY A 61 20.57 -2.16 6.58
C GLY A 61 19.15 -2.66 6.29
N LEU A 62 18.65 -2.38 5.08
CA LEU A 62 17.34 -2.88 4.66
C LEU A 62 17.36 -4.40 4.53
N SER A 63 16.30 -5.06 4.98
CA SER A 63 16.10 -6.47 4.65
C SER A 63 15.69 -6.64 3.18
N GLU A 64 15.84 -7.87 2.69
CA GLU A 64 15.22 -8.26 1.43
C GLU A 64 13.70 -8.04 1.51
N ARG A 65 13.03 -7.94 0.35
CA ARG A 65 11.60 -7.60 0.31
C ARG A 65 10.80 -8.63 1.11
N ARG A 66 10.15 -8.17 2.18
CA ARG A 66 9.36 -9.01 3.10
C ARG A 66 7.88 -8.94 2.80
N ILE A 67 7.23 -10.05 3.07
CA ILE A 67 5.78 -10.19 3.12
C ILE A 67 5.38 -10.34 4.58
N LEU A 68 4.49 -9.48 5.05
CA LEU A 68 3.80 -9.65 6.32
C LEU A 68 2.56 -10.53 6.11
N GLU A 69 2.59 -11.72 6.68
CA GLU A 69 1.44 -12.62 6.81
C GLU A 69 0.84 -12.47 8.20
N TYR A 70 -0.49 -12.38 8.30
CA TYR A 70 -1.20 -12.35 9.58
C TYR A 70 -2.64 -12.80 9.41
N GLU A 71 -3.27 -13.22 10.51
CA GLU A 71 -4.69 -13.51 10.58
C GLU A 71 -5.43 -12.33 11.22
N GLU A 72 -6.47 -11.83 10.56
CA GLU A 72 -7.43 -10.89 11.13
C GLU A 72 -8.65 -11.65 11.62
N ARG A 73 -8.91 -11.64 12.93
CA ARG A 73 -10.12 -12.23 13.49
C ARG A 73 -11.29 -11.27 13.42
N ARG A 74 -12.37 -11.71 12.75
CA ARG A 74 -13.67 -11.04 12.71
C ARG A 74 -14.73 -12.01 13.23
N ASP A 75 -15.22 -11.71 14.44
CA ASP A 75 -16.21 -12.50 15.17
C ASP A 75 -15.82 -14.00 15.27
N ARG A 76 -16.51 -14.85 14.50
CA ARG A 76 -16.29 -16.32 14.45
C ARG A 76 -15.31 -16.77 13.35
N SER A 77 -14.84 -15.86 12.51
CA SER A 77 -13.95 -16.18 11.37
C SER A 77 -12.57 -15.55 11.55
N SER A 78 -11.56 -16.18 10.96
CA SER A 78 -10.21 -15.63 10.80
C SER A 78 -9.88 -15.54 9.32
N ILE A 79 -9.42 -14.39 8.86
CA ILE A 79 -9.04 -14.17 7.47
C ILE A 79 -7.53 -14.01 7.43
N ARG A 80 -6.84 -14.91 6.71
CA ARG A 80 -5.41 -14.75 6.43
C ARG A 80 -5.19 -13.65 5.40
N LYS A 81 -4.27 -12.74 5.71
CA LYS A 81 -3.90 -11.60 4.87
C LYS A 81 -2.41 -11.60 4.61
N TYR A 82 -2.07 -11.07 3.45
CA TYR A 82 -0.70 -10.86 3.00
C TYR A 82 -0.52 -9.38 2.66
N ARG A 83 0.58 -8.79 3.12
CA ARG A 83 1.00 -7.42 2.79
C ARG A 83 2.46 -7.42 2.38
N GLU A 84 2.74 -6.91 1.20
CA GLU A 84 4.11 -6.63 0.78
C GLU A 84 4.55 -5.35 1.49
N LEU A 85 5.76 -5.36 2.06
CA LEU A 85 6.33 -4.19 2.72
C LEU A 85 7.31 -3.51 1.77
N ASP A 86 7.12 -2.21 1.50
CA ASP A 86 7.94 -1.47 0.53
C ASP A 86 9.41 -1.42 0.98
N ALA A 87 9.66 -1.14 2.27
CA ALA A 87 10.96 -1.32 2.90
C ALA A 87 10.86 -1.67 4.39
N LEU A 88 11.85 -2.43 4.89
CA LEU A 88 11.92 -2.88 6.28
C LEU A 88 13.37 -2.88 6.77
N VAL A 89 13.57 -2.37 7.98
CA VAL A 89 14.78 -2.62 8.78
C VAL A 89 14.41 -3.56 9.93
N GLU A 90 15.17 -4.63 10.07
CA GLU A 90 14.97 -5.64 11.12
C GLU A 90 16.08 -5.53 12.17
N ALA A 91 15.68 -5.37 13.44
CA ALA A 91 16.56 -5.45 14.59
C ALA A 91 15.98 -6.46 15.61
N PRO A 92 16.77 -7.01 16.56
CA PRO A 92 16.33 -8.11 17.42
C PRO A 92 15.03 -7.87 18.21
N ARG A 93 14.67 -6.61 18.47
CA ARG A 93 13.46 -6.23 19.20
C ARG A 93 12.70 -5.07 18.57
N ALA A 94 13.11 -4.62 17.39
CA ALA A 94 12.55 -3.47 16.74
C ALA A 94 12.41 -3.69 15.24
N LEU A 95 11.31 -3.22 14.67
CA LEU A 95 11.09 -3.18 13.24
C LEU A 95 10.86 -1.73 12.83
N HIS A 96 11.43 -1.33 11.70
CA HIS A 96 11.15 -0.03 11.08
C HIS A 96 10.63 -0.25 9.67
N VAL A 97 9.34 0.02 9.48
CA VAL A 97 8.66 -0.11 8.21
C VAL A 97 8.63 1.23 7.50
N PHE A 98 8.97 1.20 6.22
CA PHE A 98 8.81 2.33 5.32
C PHE A 98 7.73 2.01 4.29
N GLU A 99 6.72 2.87 4.20
CA GLU A 99 5.72 2.87 3.14
C GLU A 99 6.11 3.95 2.13
N ILE A 100 6.23 3.60 0.86
CA ILE A 100 6.60 4.52 -0.22
C ILE A 100 5.35 4.86 -1.03
N LYS A 101 5.11 6.15 -1.24
CA LYS A 101 3.93 6.63 -1.96
C LYS A 101 4.26 7.78 -2.89
N ALA A 102 4.07 7.57 -4.19
CA ALA A 102 3.98 8.63 -5.17
C ALA A 102 2.53 9.10 -5.33
N SER A 103 2.23 10.37 -5.09
CA SER A 103 0.86 10.88 -5.11
C SER A 103 0.75 12.33 -5.56
N ARG A 104 -0.36 12.64 -6.23
CA ARG A 104 -0.84 14.00 -6.56
C ARG A 104 -1.85 14.53 -5.53
N SER A 105 -2.27 13.68 -4.59
CA SER A 105 -3.27 14.03 -3.59
C SER A 105 -2.75 13.78 -2.21
N ALA A 106 -2.84 14.78 -1.34
CA ALA A 106 -2.52 14.64 0.08
C ALA A 106 -3.43 13.62 0.79
N SER A 107 -4.63 13.34 0.25
CA SER A 107 -5.55 12.35 0.81
C SER A 107 -4.98 10.93 0.83
N SER A 108 -3.97 10.62 0.01
CA SER A 108 -3.27 9.33 0.02
C SER A 108 -2.65 9.04 1.39
N LEU A 109 -2.20 10.07 2.12
CA LEU A 109 -1.65 9.92 3.46
C LEU A 109 -2.69 9.40 4.47
N ARG A 110 -3.97 9.78 4.34
CA ARG A 110 -5.03 9.25 5.22
C ARG A 110 -5.24 7.76 4.99
N ARG A 111 -5.21 7.30 3.73
CA ARG A 111 -5.27 5.87 3.41
C ARG A 111 -4.04 5.13 3.91
N ALA A 112 -2.85 5.67 3.67
CA ALA A 112 -1.60 5.10 4.12
C ALA A 112 -1.56 4.97 5.66
N LEU A 113 -2.05 5.99 6.39
CA LEU A 113 -2.15 5.94 7.86
C LEU A 113 -3.01 4.78 8.35
N GLY A 114 -4.17 4.54 7.72
CA GLY A 114 -5.04 3.41 8.08
C GLY A 114 -4.39 2.05 7.79
N GLN A 115 -3.73 1.92 6.63
CA GLN A 115 -2.99 0.71 6.25
C GLN A 115 -1.81 0.45 7.19
N LEU A 116 -1.04 1.49 7.53
CA LEU A 116 0.09 1.38 8.46
C LEU A 116 -0.35 1.08 9.89
N ALA A 117 -1.52 1.53 10.33
CA ALA A 117 -2.06 1.14 11.62
C ALA A 117 -2.35 -0.38 11.68
N GLU A 118 -2.88 -0.95 10.58
CA GLU A 118 -3.08 -2.40 10.45
C GLU A 118 -1.73 -3.14 10.45
N VAL A 119 -0.78 -2.69 9.61
CA VAL A 119 0.58 -3.27 9.52
C VAL A 119 1.30 -3.22 10.87
N ARG A 120 1.28 -2.06 11.55
CA ARG A 120 1.89 -1.91 12.88
C ARG A 120 1.27 -2.87 13.88
N GLY A 121 -0.05 -2.95 13.94
CA GLY A 121 -0.75 -3.84 14.87
C GLY A 121 -0.40 -5.32 14.66
N ALA A 122 -0.25 -5.76 13.41
CA ALA A 122 0.19 -7.12 13.10
C ALA A 122 1.68 -7.34 13.44
N LEU A 123 2.56 -6.39 13.10
CA LEU A 123 3.99 -6.48 13.41
C LEU A 123 4.32 -6.41 14.90
N SER A 124 3.46 -5.78 15.71
CA SER A 124 3.61 -5.77 17.17
C SER A 124 3.49 -7.17 17.80
N LEU A 125 2.99 -8.17 17.07
CA LEU A 125 3.01 -9.58 17.49
C LEU A 125 4.39 -10.23 17.29
N ILE A 126 5.24 -9.63 16.45
CA ILE A 126 6.58 -10.13 16.09
C ILE A 126 7.66 -9.39 16.88
N ALA A 127 7.57 -8.07 16.96
CA ALA A 127 8.52 -7.23 17.68
C ALA A 127 7.81 -6.22 18.59
N PRO A 128 8.32 -5.98 19.81
CA PRO A 128 7.69 -5.05 20.76
C PRO A 128 7.76 -3.59 20.33
N GLN A 129 8.73 -3.21 19.49
CA GLN A 129 8.87 -1.84 18.98
C GLN A 129 8.69 -1.87 17.47
N VAL A 130 7.70 -1.13 16.96
CA VAL A 130 7.45 -1.01 15.53
C VAL A 130 7.33 0.46 15.19
N THR A 131 8.30 0.96 14.45
CA THR A 131 8.32 2.33 13.93
C THR A 131 7.82 2.32 12.50
N THR A 132 6.98 3.28 12.12
CA THR A 132 6.45 3.40 10.75
C THR A 132 6.76 4.77 10.18
N THR A 133 7.18 4.79 8.93
CA THR A 133 7.52 6.03 8.21
C THR A 133 6.93 5.98 6.81
N ILE A 134 6.34 7.08 6.36
CA ILE A 134 5.91 7.27 4.98
C ILE A 134 6.99 8.10 4.26
N LEU A 135 7.50 7.58 3.15
CA LEU A 135 8.27 8.35 2.19
C LEU A 135 7.31 8.79 1.08
N LEU A 136 6.90 10.05 1.14
CA LEU A 136 5.94 10.64 0.20
C LEU A 136 6.70 11.30 -0.94
N VAL A 137 6.59 10.75 -2.15
CA VAL A 137 6.98 11.44 -3.38
C VAL A 137 5.81 12.31 -3.83
N ASP A 138 6.02 13.61 -3.76
CA ASP A 138 5.07 14.60 -4.21
C ASP A 138 5.15 14.76 -5.73
N THR A 139 4.08 14.33 -6.41
CA THR A 139 3.95 14.39 -7.87
C THR A 139 2.97 15.49 -8.32
N GLY A 140 2.69 16.46 -7.44
CA GLY A 140 1.82 17.60 -7.72
C GLY A 140 0.65 17.76 -6.73
N ILE A 141 0.91 17.59 -5.43
CA ILE A 141 -0.05 17.95 -4.38
C ILE A 141 -0.21 19.48 -4.38
N PRO A 142 -1.44 20.00 -4.52
CA PRO A 142 -1.63 21.44 -4.65
C PRO A 142 -1.30 22.17 -3.34
N THR A 143 -0.67 23.33 -3.49
CA THR A 143 -0.47 24.34 -2.46
C THR A 143 -1.76 25.12 -2.22
N ALA A 144 -1.85 25.85 -1.10
CA ALA A 144 -3.02 26.67 -0.82
C ALA A 144 -3.28 27.74 -1.90
N ALA A 145 -2.23 28.29 -2.51
CA ALA A 145 -2.36 29.25 -3.60
C ALA A 145 -2.95 28.59 -4.87
N GLU A 146 -2.46 27.41 -5.25
CA GLU A 146 -2.97 26.66 -6.39
C GLU A 146 -4.42 26.19 -6.16
N VAL A 147 -4.79 25.79 -4.93
CA VAL A 147 -6.19 25.49 -4.59
C VAL A 147 -7.06 26.73 -4.75
N LEU A 148 -6.62 27.90 -4.26
CA LEU A 148 -7.38 29.14 -4.40
C LEU A 148 -7.55 29.55 -5.86
N GLU A 149 -6.53 29.36 -6.69
CA GLU A 149 -6.60 29.61 -8.13
C GLU A 149 -7.55 28.64 -8.83
N LEU A 150 -7.43 27.34 -8.56
CA LEU A 150 -8.30 26.29 -9.08
C LEU A 150 -9.78 26.57 -8.73
N MET A 151 -10.05 26.99 -7.50
CA MET A 151 -11.42 27.25 -7.03
C MET A 151 -12.04 28.53 -7.61
N ARG A 152 -11.26 29.37 -8.31
CA ARG A 152 -11.78 30.53 -9.06
C ARG A 152 -12.17 30.19 -10.50
N ALA A 153 -11.78 29.03 -11.01
CA ALA A 153 -12.08 28.62 -12.37
C ALA A 153 -13.58 28.35 -12.55
N PRO A 154 -14.17 28.62 -13.74
CA PRO A 154 -15.59 28.37 -14.01
C PRO A 154 -16.01 26.91 -13.83
N ASP A 155 -15.07 25.98 -13.98
CA ASP A 155 -15.20 24.53 -13.89
C ASP A 155 -14.62 23.96 -12.57
N ALA A 156 -14.47 24.80 -11.54
CA ALA A 156 -13.94 24.40 -10.25
C ALA A 156 -14.71 23.20 -9.63
N PRO A 157 -14.01 22.26 -8.97
CA PRO A 157 -14.66 21.15 -8.29
C PRO A 157 -15.52 21.66 -7.12
N HIS A 158 -16.61 20.95 -6.81
CA HIS A 158 -17.51 21.30 -5.70
C HIS A 158 -16.83 21.29 -4.31
N THR A 159 -15.76 20.51 -4.16
CA THR A 159 -14.99 20.41 -2.92
C THR A 159 -13.53 20.70 -3.25
N PRO A 160 -12.86 21.63 -2.55
CA PRO A 160 -11.47 21.93 -2.80
C PRO A 160 -10.61 20.69 -2.54
N PRO A 161 -9.63 20.39 -3.41
CA PRO A 161 -8.67 19.33 -3.13
C PRO A 161 -7.85 19.71 -1.90
N PRO A 162 -7.62 18.78 -0.95
CA PRO A 162 -6.91 19.09 0.27
C PRO A 162 -5.41 19.28 0.00
N THR A 163 -4.84 20.33 0.57
CA THR A 163 -3.40 20.57 0.62
C THR A 163 -2.72 19.62 1.61
N LEU A 164 -1.39 19.49 1.52
CA LEU A 164 -0.62 18.69 2.48
C LEU A 164 -0.75 19.24 3.91
N ALA A 165 -0.71 20.57 4.08
CA ALA A 165 -0.80 21.21 5.38
C ALA A 165 -2.13 20.90 6.08
N GLU A 166 -3.25 21.02 5.36
CA GLU A 166 -4.59 20.69 5.89
C GLU A 166 -4.70 19.22 6.28
N VAL A 167 -4.11 18.30 5.50
CA VAL A 167 -4.10 16.88 5.86
C VAL A 167 -3.33 16.64 7.14
N LEU A 168 -2.13 17.20 7.27
CA LEU A 168 -1.28 17.05 8.46
C LEU A 168 -1.96 17.65 9.71
N GLU A 169 -2.57 18.83 9.58
CA GLU A 169 -3.33 19.46 10.67
C GLU A 169 -4.53 18.60 11.09
N SER A 170 -5.26 18.04 10.12
CA SER A 170 -6.41 17.15 10.39
C SER A 170 -6.02 15.77 10.93
N GLN A 171 -4.74 15.40 10.91
CA GLN A 171 -4.24 14.07 11.29
C GLN A 171 -3.04 14.18 12.24
N PRO A 172 -3.28 14.40 13.55
CA PRO A 172 -2.20 14.54 14.55
C PRO A 172 -1.26 13.32 14.67
N LYS A 173 -1.67 12.17 14.13
CA LYS A 173 -0.82 10.97 14.05
C LYS A 173 0.25 11.07 12.97
N LEU A 174 0.15 11.97 12.00
CA LEU A 174 1.16 12.21 10.98
C LEU A 174 2.08 13.34 11.43
N VAL A 175 3.39 13.12 11.36
CA VAL A 175 4.38 14.12 11.71
C VAL A 175 5.33 14.29 10.54
N LEU A 176 5.30 15.46 9.91
CA LEU A 176 6.28 15.81 8.88
C LEU A 176 7.64 16.05 9.54
N ILE A 177 8.64 15.32 9.10
CA ILE A 177 10.04 15.44 9.53
C ILE A 177 10.94 15.66 8.31
N ARG A 178 12.16 16.18 8.51
CA ARG A 178 13.09 16.45 7.40
C ARG A 178 14.15 15.36 7.26
N SER A 179 14.48 14.68 8.35
CA SER A 179 15.53 13.67 8.41
C SER A 179 15.12 12.46 9.23
N LEU A 180 15.66 11.28 8.88
CA LEU A 180 15.50 10.05 9.65
C LEU A 180 15.98 10.19 11.10
N THR A 181 16.88 11.13 11.39
CA THR A 181 17.37 11.41 12.76
C THR A 181 16.32 12.03 13.67
N GLU A 182 15.24 12.58 13.12
CA GLU A 182 14.12 13.16 13.88
C GLU A 182 13.07 12.10 14.29
N ILE A 183 13.25 10.85 13.86
CA ILE A 183 12.34 9.76 14.18
C ILE A 183 12.52 9.37 15.65
N THR A 184 11.42 9.35 16.39
CA THR A 184 11.38 8.83 17.76
C THR A 184 11.00 7.34 17.72
N PRO A 185 11.92 6.41 18.06
CA PRO A 185 11.62 4.99 18.03
C PRO A 185 10.47 4.62 18.96
N GLY A 186 9.52 3.81 18.47
CA GLY A 186 8.37 3.35 19.24
C GLY A 186 7.30 4.42 19.52
N ASP A 187 7.41 5.61 18.92
CA ASP A 187 6.31 6.58 18.88
C ASP A 187 5.13 5.99 18.08
N ASP A 188 3.92 6.20 18.59
CA ASP A 188 2.68 5.77 17.94
C ASP A 188 2.30 6.66 16.75
N ARG A 189 3.02 7.77 16.53
CA ARG A 189 2.89 8.62 15.35
C ARG A 189 3.66 8.05 14.16
N VAL A 190 3.20 8.40 12.96
CA VAL A 190 3.82 8.02 11.70
C VAL A 190 4.60 9.21 11.17
N SER A 191 5.91 9.04 11.07
CA SER A 191 6.78 10.05 10.45
C SER A 191 6.51 10.12 8.95
N VAL A 192 6.53 11.31 8.39
CA VAL A 192 6.41 11.55 6.95
C VAL A 192 7.64 12.32 6.50
N ILE A 193 8.37 11.78 5.52
CA ILE A 193 9.42 12.51 4.80
C ILE A 193 8.88 12.77 3.40
N ARG A 194 8.85 14.03 2.99
CA ARG A 194 8.40 14.44 1.66
C ARG A 194 9.60 14.61 0.74
N PHE A 195 9.51 14.04 -0.44
CA PHE A 195 10.41 14.26 -1.56
C PHE A 195 9.64 14.99 -2.65
N SER A 196 10.20 16.06 -3.20
CA SER A 196 9.71 16.65 -4.44
C SER A 196 10.04 15.73 -5.63
N LEU A 197 9.35 15.95 -6.75
CA LEU A 197 9.69 15.25 -7.99
C LEU A 197 11.12 15.56 -8.44
N ASP A 198 11.57 16.80 -8.28
CA ASP A 198 12.93 17.24 -8.63
C ASP A 198 13.99 16.54 -7.77
N GLU A 199 13.73 16.38 -6.46
CA GLU A 199 14.61 15.62 -5.57
C GLU A 199 14.71 14.16 -6.01
N LEU A 200 13.60 13.56 -6.43
CA LEU A 200 13.60 12.18 -6.91
C LEU A 200 14.33 12.03 -8.25
N VAL A 201 14.16 12.98 -9.17
CA VAL A 201 14.92 13.04 -10.44
C VAL A 201 16.41 13.19 -10.16
N ALA A 202 16.79 14.04 -9.20
CA ALA A 202 18.19 14.17 -8.79
C ALA A 202 18.76 12.87 -8.19
N LEU A 203 17.95 12.12 -7.41
CA LEU A 203 18.33 10.80 -6.89
C LEU A 203 18.45 9.72 -7.99
N ALA A 204 17.67 9.86 -9.07
CA ALA A 204 17.71 8.93 -10.19
C ALA A 204 19.02 9.06 -10.98
N GLY A 205 19.56 10.28 -11.10
CA GLY A 205 20.72 10.57 -11.95
C GLY A 205 20.38 10.28 -13.41
N ASP A 206 21.14 9.40 -14.04
CA ASP A 206 20.94 9.00 -15.44
C ASP A 206 19.88 7.90 -15.63
N ARG A 207 19.29 7.38 -14.54
CA ARG A 207 18.26 6.33 -14.64
C ARG A 207 16.99 6.93 -15.27
N PRO A 208 16.47 6.34 -16.35
CA PRO A 208 15.23 6.82 -16.96
C PRO A 208 14.06 6.63 -15.99
N LEU A 209 13.20 7.64 -15.90
CA LEU A 209 11.96 7.61 -15.13
C LEU A 209 10.77 7.83 -16.05
N HIS A 210 9.68 7.12 -15.77
CA HIS A 210 8.42 7.30 -16.48
C HIS A 210 7.67 8.52 -15.93
N LEU A 211 7.96 9.70 -16.47
CA LEU A 211 7.40 10.99 -16.00
C LEU A 211 6.24 11.51 -16.86
N ASP A 212 6.04 10.98 -18.07
CA ASP A 212 4.93 11.37 -18.93
C ASP A 212 3.67 10.59 -18.56
N TRP A 213 2.84 11.20 -17.71
CA TRP A 213 1.56 10.63 -17.27
C TRP A 213 0.36 11.21 -18.03
N SER A 214 0.58 12.08 -19.02
CA SER A 214 -0.50 12.77 -19.73
C SER A 214 -1.48 11.79 -20.39
N ALA A 215 -0.96 10.71 -20.97
CA ALA A 215 -1.74 9.64 -21.57
C ALA A 215 -2.52 8.75 -20.56
N ASP A 216 -2.14 8.76 -19.28
CA ASP A 216 -2.84 8.01 -18.22
C ASP A 216 -4.04 8.80 -17.65
N ASP A 217 -4.04 10.14 -17.75
CA ASP A 217 -5.07 11.01 -17.18
C ASP A 217 -6.38 10.99 -18.02
N ASP A 218 -6.29 10.75 -19.34
CA ASP A 218 -7.44 10.58 -20.26
C ASP A 218 -8.15 9.22 -20.12
N ASP A 219 -7.56 8.34 -19.33
CA ASP A 219 -7.93 6.94 -19.27
C ASP A 219 -8.97 6.73 -18.17
N PRO A 220 -10.22 6.32 -18.49
CA PRO A 220 -11.30 6.28 -17.51
C PRO A 220 -10.87 5.49 -16.27
N PRO A 221 -11.20 5.99 -15.05
CA PRO A 221 -10.76 5.35 -13.83
C PRO A 221 -11.18 3.89 -13.88
N PRO A 222 -10.29 2.94 -13.54
CA PRO A 222 -10.69 1.55 -13.48
C PRO A 222 -11.93 1.45 -12.57
N PRO A 223 -12.95 0.66 -12.95
CA PRO A 223 -14.13 0.47 -12.12
C PRO A 223 -13.66 0.14 -10.70
N PRO A 224 -14.34 0.67 -9.67
CA PRO A 224 -13.92 0.49 -8.28
C PRO A 224 -13.66 -0.99 -8.07
N ARG A 225 -12.42 -1.33 -7.67
CA ARG A 225 -12.10 -2.69 -7.28
C ARG A 225 -13.05 -3.00 -6.12
N THR A 226 -14.11 -3.79 -6.37
CA THR A 226 -14.80 -4.47 -5.29
C THR A 226 -13.70 -5.18 -4.51
N PRO A 227 -13.58 -4.96 -3.19
CA PRO A 227 -12.62 -5.70 -2.41
C PRO A 227 -12.96 -7.17 -2.58
N THR A 228 -12.23 -7.85 -3.46
CA THR A 228 -12.26 -9.29 -3.55
C THR A 228 -11.51 -9.74 -2.31
N VAL A 229 -12.26 -9.81 -1.21
CA VAL A 229 -11.84 -10.54 -0.02
C VAL A 229 -11.82 -12.00 -0.47
N HIS A 230 -10.66 -12.45 -0.93
CA HIS A 230 -10.42 -13.88 -1.09
C HIS A 230 -10.11 -14.41 0.30
N THR A 231 -11.18 -14.79 0.98
CA THR A 231 -11.17 -15.55 2.24
C THR A 231 -10.51 -16.88 1.96
N ILE A 232 -9.40 -17.19 2.62
CA ILE A 232 -9.01 -18.59 2.85
C ILE A 232 -9.58 -18.90 4.22
N GLY A 233 -10.88 -19.24 4.23
CA GLY A 233 -11.45 -19.96 5.35
C GLY A 233 -10.88 -21.37 5.28
N ASP A 234 -10.29 -21.82 6.38
CA ASP A 234 -10.00 -23.23 6.59
C ASP A 234 -11.35 -23.91 6.93
N ASP A 235 -12.23 -23.99 5.93
CA ASP A 235 -13.52 -24.68 6.07
C ASP A 235 -13.34 -26.13 5.65
N THR A 236 -13.37 -27.02 6.63
CA THR A 236 -13.85 -28.40 6.46
C THR A 236 -14.59 -28.83 7.72
N PRO A 237 -15.69 -29.61 7.63
CA PRO A 237 -16.69 -29.70 6.57
C PRO A 237 -18.13 -29.53 7.13
N ASP A 238 -19.12 -29.67 6.25
CA ASP A 238 -20.58 -29.72 6.46
C ASP A 238 -21.35 -28.39 6.36
N ASP A 239 -21.51 -27.92 5.12
CA ASP A 239 -22.83 -27.57 4.55
C ASP A 239 -22.65 -27.35 3.04
N ASP A 240 -22.62 -28.46 2.30
CA ASP A 240 -22.26 -28.55 0.87
C ASP A 240 -23.46 -28.37 -0.08
N ASP A 241 -24.51 -27.65 0.35
CA ASP A 241 -25.79 -27.61 -0.38
C ASP A 241 -26.15 -26.30 -1.08
N ASP A 242 -25.38 -25.21 -0.94
CA ASP A 242 -25.70 -23.93 -1.60
C ASP A 242 -24.56 -23.35 -2.46
N ASN A 243 -23.72 -24.21 -3.06
CA ASN A 243 -22.77 -23.75 -4.07
C ASN A 243 -23.40 -23.80 -5.49
N PRO A 244 -23.65 -22.65 -6.15
CA PRO A 244 -24.20 -22.60 -7.51
C PRO A 244 -23.30 -23.29 -8.56
N PHE A 245 -22.03 -23.50 -8.25
CA PHE A 245 -21.09 -24.23 -9.11
C PHE A 245 -21.32 -25.76 -9.06
N ALA A 246 -21.72 -26.31 -7.92
CA ALA A 246 -22.04 -27.74 -7.78
C ALA A 246 -23.35 -28.12 -8.49
N ALA A 247 -24.30 -27.19 -8.57
CA ALA A 247 -25.54 -27.35 -9.31
C ALA A 247 -25.31 -27.39 -10.84
N ALA A 248 -24.36 -26.61 -11.35
CA ALA A 248 -24.01 -26.60 -12.78
C ALA A 248 -23.34 -27.91 -13.24
N MET A 249 -22.44 -28.46 -12.42
CA MET A 249 -21.75 -29.74 -12.71
C MET A 249 -22.69 -30.95 -12.72
N ARG A 250 -23.71 -30.99 -11.85
CA ARG A 250 -24.73 -32.05 -11.86
C ARG A 250 -25.63 -32.03 -13.10
N ARG A 251 -25.77 -30.87 -13.75
CA ARG A 251 -26.58 -30.70 -14.97
C ARG A 251 -25.86 -31.23 -16.22
N VAL A 252 -24.53 -31.18 -16.22
CA VAL A 252 -23.68 -31.67 -17.32
C VAL A 252 -23.44 -33.19 -17.24
N LEU A 253 -23.58 -33.80 -16.05
CA LEU A 253 -23.43 -35.25 -15.84
C LEU A 253 -24.74 -36.04 -15.97
N LYS A 254 -25.86 -35.39 -16.35
CA LYS A 254 -27.18 -36.01 -16.55
C LYS A 254 -27.69 -35.96 -17.99
N GLU A 255 -26.85 -35.53 -18.94
CA GLU A 255 -27.00 -35.78 -20.37
C GLU A 255 -26.00 -36.86 -20.80
#